data_AF-A0AAU9X7P1-F1
#
_entry.id   AF-A0AAU9X7P1-F1
#
_cell.length_a   1.000
_cell.length_b   1.000
_cell.length_c   1.000
_cell.angle_alpha   90.00
_cell.angle_beta   90.00
_cell.angle_gamma   90.00
#
_symmetry.space_group_name_H-M   'P 1'
#
loop_
_entity.id
_entity.type
_entity.pdbx_description
1 polymer ?
#
loop_
_entity_poly.entity_id
_entity_poly.type
_entity_poly.pdbx_seq_one_letter_code
_entity_poly.pdbx_strand_id
1 'polypeptide(L)'
;MSMSEDSTIGPRNDAVIDGKVWVKGTTKEMLDTFPKLIPKKEDIFVCTFPRSGTTWTQEIVWQIINDGKIDYRPLHVRMPWVDGMPYAQPENPYLVTSAGMIEKIFECFPSPRVFKSHLPYDLVPKGCGQAAKPLARYIYVMRNPKDVAVSLFEFVAKVSGREALSWDELFELFYQGKVYYGPWFDHVLSWWKHKDDPDVLILKYEDMKEVSVKRGGRKKKKKKKKNETGSISLVCYLLYIFCYAKGHHLAIINIHHDHFVGTCTLYGALSFSLTGFIGLLGAIRKIATFIGKELPLETLERIVSQTSFNAMQKEGNSNFSFIRGFKGLCIRKGEVGNWKDYFTEDQSKRFDSLIKEKLAGSGLEDEF
;
A
#
# COMPACT_ATOMS: atom_id res chain seq x y z
N MET A 1 28.99 6.10 -14.38
CA MET A 1 28.77 5.23 -15.55
C MET A 1 27.47 5.69 -16.18
N SER A 2 27.47 6.16 -17.42
CA SER A 2 26.24 6.67 -18.07
C SER A 2 25.32 5.50 -18.39
N MET A 3 24.13 5.46 -17.82
CA MET A 3 23.09 4.47 -18.18
C MET A 3 22.69 4.68 -19.64
N SER A 4 22.58 3.60 -20.41
CA SER A 4 22.11 3.64 -21.80
C SER A 4 20.66 4.09 -21.87
N GLU A 5 20.23 4.75 -22.95
CA GLU A 5 18.86 5.24 -23.11
C GLU A 5 17.80 4.12 -22.94
N ASP A 6 18.16 2.88 -23.29
CA ASP A 6 17.33 1.66 -23.22
C ASP A 6 17.26 0.98 -21.85
N SER A 7 17.91 1.52 -20.81
CA SER A 7 17.88 0.87 -19.48
C SER A 7 16.50 0.97 -18.84
N THR A 8 15.92 -0.17 -18.45
CA THR A 8 14.66 -0.28 -17.71
C THR A 8 14.87 -1.08 -16.42
N ILE A 9 13.86 -1.10 -15.55
CA ILE A 9 13.96 -1.71 -14.22
C ILE A 9 13.96 -3.26 -14.21
N GLY A 10 13.45 -3.90 -15.28
CA GLY A 10 13.39 -5.34 -15.41
C GLY A 10 14.50 -5.93 -16.30
N PRO A 11 14.49 -7.26 -16.51
CA PRO A 11 15.45 -7.91 -17.38
C PRO A 11 15.33 -7.39 -18.83
N ARG A 12 16.40 -7.53 -19.63
CA ARG A 12 16.35 -7.32 -21.09
C ARG A 12 15.12 -8.08 -21.62
N ASN A 13 14.11 -7.36 -22.13
CA ASN A 13 12.77 -7.79 -22.61
C ASN A 13 11.54 -7.28 -21.81
N ASP A 14 11.66 -6.23 -21.01
CA ASP A 14 10.47 -5.48 -20.56
C ASP A 14 9.71 -4.89 -21.75
N ALA A 15 8.39 -4.80 -21.63
CA ALA A 15 7.55 -4.22 -22.67
C ALA A 15 7.57 -2.69 -22.52
N VAL A 16 8.18 -1.99 -23.48
CA VAL A 16 8.09 -0.53 -23.59
C VAL A 16 6.99 -0.20 -24.59
N ILE A 17 5.89 0.36 -24.10
CA ILE A 17 4.72 0.70 -24.92
C ILE A 17 4.35 2.14 -24.62
N ASP A 18 4.24 2.96 -25.68
CA ASP A 18 3.95 4.40 -25.59
C ASP A 18 4.90 5.14 -24.62
N GLY A 19 6.19 4.77 -24.62
CA GLY A 19 7.22 5.37 -23.77
C GLY A 19 7.16 4.98 -22.29
N LYS A 20 6.28 4.05 -21.89
CA LYS A 20 6.18 3.55 -20.51
C LYS A 20 6.67 2.11 -20.41
N VAL A 21 7.31 1.80 -19.29
CA VAL A 21 7.78 0.44 -18.98
C VAL A 21 6.64 -0.35 -18.36
N TRP A 22 6.36 -1.51 -18.93
CA TRP A 22 5.33 -2.45 -18.49
C TRP A 22 5.95 -3.77 -18.08
N VAL A 23 5.19 -4.51 -17.28
CA VAL A 23 5.55 -5.86 -16.88
C VAL A 23 5.78 -6.71 -18.13
N LYS A 24 6.81 -7.56 -18.13
CA LYS A 24 7.09 -8.48 -19.22
C LYS A 24 5.83 -9.26 -19.63
N GLY A 25 5.50 -9.22 -20.92
CA GLY A 25 4.33 -9.89 -21.49
C GLY A 25 3.10 -9.00 -21.68
N THR A 26 3.08 -7.79 -21.10
CA THR A 26 2.04 -6.81 -21.41
C THR A 26 2.12 -6.41 -22.89
N THR A 27 0.99 -6.42 -23.59
CA THR A 27 0.89 -6.00 -25.00
C THR A 27 0.05 -4.74 -25.14
N LYS A 28 0.20 -4.04 -26.28
CA LYS A 28 -0.64 -2.87 -26.60
C LYS A 28 -2.12 -3.23 -26.63
N GLU A 29 -2.45 -4.40 -27.17
CA GLU A 29 -3.82 -4.93 -27.19
C GLU A 29 -4.40 -5.06 -25.78
N MET A 30 -3.66 -5.60 -24.81
CA MET A 30 -4.11 -5.66 -23.42
C MET A 30 -4.39 -4.26 -22.85
N LEU A 31 -3.48 -3.31 -23.08
CA LEU A 31 -3.64 -1.92 -22.62
C LEU A 31 -4.88 -1.25 -23.21
N ASP A 32 -5.17 -1.51 -24.49
CA ASP A 32 -6.33 -0.96 -25.18
C ASP A 32 -7.64 -1.68 -24.81
N THR A 33 -7.57 -2.89 -24.22
CA THR A 33 -8.71 -3.66 -23.73
C THR A 33 -9.12 -3.25 -22.32
N PHE A 34 -8.17 -3.03 -21.39
CA PHE A 34 -8.49 -2.75 -19.99
C PHE A 34 -9.60 -1.70 -19.77
N PRO A 35 -9.52 -0.47 -20.31
CA PRO A 35 -10.53 0.56 -20.02
C PRO A 35 -11.91 0.24 -20.62
N LYS A 36 -12.00 -0.65 -21.62
CA LYS A 36 -13.25 -1.07 -22.26
C LYS A 36 -14.01 -2.12 -21.46
N LEU A 37 -13.33 -2.85 -20.58
CA LEU A 37 -13.95 -3.87 -19.75
C LEU A 37 -14.95 -3.24 -18.78
N ILE A 38 -16.17 -3.80 -18.78
CA ILE A 38 -17.27 -3.32 -17.95
C ILE A 38 -17.32 -4.17 -16.67
N PRO A 39 -16.98 -3.61 -15.50
CA PRO A 39 -17.10 -4.34 -14.26
C PRO A 39 -18.57 -4.43 -13.78
N LYS A 40 -18.86 -5.39 -12.91
CA LYS A 40 -20.16 -5.49 -12.22
C LYS A 40 -20.22 -4.48 -11.08
N LYS A 41 -21.43 -4.09 -10.69
CA LYS A 41 -21.67 -3.12 -9.61
C LYS A 41 -21.02 -3.52 -8.29
N GLU A 42 -21.01 -4.81 -7.97
CA GLU A 42 -20.48 -5.36 -6.72
C GLU A 42 -18.97 -5.64 -6.76
N ASP A 43 -18.31 -5.42 -7.91
CA ASP A 43 -16.87 -5.64 -8.03
C ASP A 43 -16.08 -4.68 -7.15
N ILE A 44 -14.97 -5.17 -6.61
CA ILE A 44 -14.01 -4.36 -5.87
C ILE A 44 -12.66 -4.45 -6.56
N PHE A 45 -12.00 -3.33 -6.77
CA PHE A 45 -10.64 -3.25 -7.27
C PHE A 45 -9.72 -2.75 -6.16
N VAL A 46 -8.66 -3.50 -5.86
CA VAL A 46 -7.56 -3.05 -5.02
C VAL A 46 -6.44 -2.57 -5.93
N CYS A 47 -6.33 -1.24 -6.04
CA CYS A 47 -5.44 -0.54 -6.95
C CYS A 47 -4.28 0.09 -6.18
N THR A 48 -3.06 0.04 -6.72
CA THR A 48 -1.90 0.69 -6.09
C THR A 48 -0.82 0.94 -7.12
N PHE A 49 0.00 1.98 -6.98
CA PHE A 49 1.33 1.91 -7.58
C PHE A 49 2.09 0.72 -6.96
N PRO A 50 2.88 -0.08 -7.73
CA PRO A 50 3.59 -1.22 -7.18
C PRO A 50 4.32 -0.91 -5.87
N ARG A 51 4.26 -1.83 -4.90
CA ARG A 51 4.96 -1.73 -3.60
C ARG A 51 4.37 -0.73 -2.58
N SER A 52 3.11 -0.32 -2.79
CA SER A 52 2.39 0.62 -1.89
C SER A 52 1.46 -0.06 -0.87
N GLY A 53 1.61 -1.36 -0.60
CA GLY A 53 0.78 -2.09 0.37
C GLY A 53 -0.38 -2.89 -0.21
N THR A 54 -0.29 -3.28 -1.48
CA THR A 54 -1.32 -4.03 -2.21
C THR A 54 -1.71 -5.33 -1.52
N THR A 55 -0.72 -6.17 -1.21
CA THR A 55 -0.92 -7.47 -0.53
C THR A 55 -1.64 -7.32 0.82
N TRP A 56 -1.26 -6.30 1.58
CA TRP A 56 -1.88 -6.01 2.87
C TRP A 56 -3.36 -5.62 2.70
N THR A 57 -3.64 -4.75 1.74
CA THR A 57 -4.99 -4.28 1.44
C THR A 57 -5.87 -5.39 0.85
N GLN A 58 -5.31 -6.25 -0.02
CA GLN A 58 -6.00 -7.43 -0.53
C GLN A 58 -6.45 -8.34 0.61
N GLU A 59 -5.57 -8.64 1.56
CA GLU A 59 -5.93 -9.50 2.70
C GLU A 59 -7.01 -8.84 3.59
N ILE A 60 -6.88 -7.54 3.88
CA ILE A 60 -7.91 -6.79 4.61
C ILE A 60 -9.27 -6.88 3.90
N VAL A 61 -9.33 -6.56 2.61
CA VAL A 61 -10.57 -6.61 1.83
C VAL A 61 -11.14 -8.02 1.81
N TRP A 62 -10.29 -9.04 1.64
CA TRP A 62 -10.72 -10.44 1.62
C TRP A 62 -11.39 -10.83 2.93
N GLN A 63 -10.79 -10.45 4.07
CA GLN A 63 -11.34 -10.77 5.37
C GLN A 63 -12.62 -9.97 5.67
N ILE A 64 -12.72 -8.70 5.24
CA ILE A 64 -13.95 -7.91 5.41
C ILE A 64 -15.13 -8.56 4.68
N ILE A 65 -14.96 -8.96 3.41
CA ILE A 65 -16.06 -9.57 2.65
C ILE A 65 -16.45 -10.97 3.17
N ASN A 66 -15.54 -11.64 3.89
CA ASN A 66 -15.72 -12.98 4.46
C ASN A 66 -15.84 -12.97 6.00
N ASP A 67 -16.26 -11.85 6.59
CA ASP A 67 -16.58 -11.74 8.03
C ASP A 67 -15.42 -12.15 8.97
N GLY A 68 -14.19 -11.81 8.58
CA GLY A 68 -12.96 -12.05 9.35
C GLY A 68 -12.49 -13.51 9.35
N LYS A 69 -12.90 -14.29 8.35
CA LYS A 69 -12.34 -15.64 8.08
C LYS A 69 -10.93 -15.53 7.53
N ILE A 70 -10.16 -16.62 7.59
CA ILE A 70 -8.86 -16.77 6.94
C ILE A 70 -8.99 -17.80 5.83
N ASP A 71 -8.39 -17.54 4.68
CA ASP A 71 -8.31 -18.48 3.57
C ASP A 71 -6.87 -18.65 3.11
N TYR A 72 -6.43 -19.90 3.18
CA TYR A 72 -5.06 -20.30 2.91
C TYR A 72 -4.77 -20.56 1.43
N ARG A 73 -5.72 -20.31 0.52
CA ARG A 73 -5.42 -20.30 -0.91
C ARG A 73 -4.51 -19.11 -1.26
N PRO A 74 -3.61 -19.27 -2.25
CA PRO A 74 -2.79 -18.15 -2.73
C PRO A 74 -3.62 -16.92 -3.07
N LEU A 75 -3.13 -15.72 -2.72
CA LEU A 75 -3.85 -14.46 -2.94
C LEU A 75 -4.29 -14.25 -4.39
N HIS A 76 -3.48 -14.68 -5.35
CA HIS A 76 -3.80 -14.52 -6.78
C HIS A 76 -4.94 -15.46 -7.26
N VAL A 77 -5.26 -16.51 -6.51
CA VAL A 77 -6.45 -17.37 -6.74
C VAL A 77 -7.69 -16.75 -6.11
N ARG A 78 -7.52 -16.07 -4.96
CA ARG A 78 -8.60 -15.39 -4.24
C ARG A 78 -8.98 -14.05 -4.88
N MET A 79 -7.99 -13.35 -5.43
CA MET A 79 -8.07 -11.99 -5.96
C MET A 79 -7.11 -11.85 -7.16
N PRO A 80 -7.55 -12.18 -8.38
CA PRO A 80 -6.68 -12.23 -9.54
C PRO A 80 -6.12 -10.85 -9.89
N TRP A 81 -4.88 -10.84 -10.40
CA TRP A 81 -4.22 -9.64 -10.88
C TRP A 81 -4.58 -9.41 -12.34
N VAL A 82 -5.38 -8.39 -12.61
CA VAL A 82 -5.96 -8.18 -13.95
C VAL A 82 -4.95 -7.69 -14.97
N ASP A 83 -3.87 -7.02 -14.55
CA ASP A 83 -2.87 -6.45 -15.47
C ASP A 83 -1.76 -7.42 -15.88
N GLY A 84 -1.76 -8.66 -15.37
CA GLY A 84 -0.78 -9.68 -15.72
C GLY A 84 0.27 -9.95 -14.64
N MET A 85 0.61 -11.23 -14.47
CA MET A 85 1.72 -11.67 -13.59
C MET A 85 2.93 -11.99 -14.48
N PRO A 86 4.14 -11.49 -14.17
CA PRO A 86 5.35 -11.78 -14.95
C PRO A 86 5.84 -13.23 -14.83
N TYR A 87 5.31 -13.99 -13.87
CA TYR A 87 5.70 -15.37 -13.59
C TYR A 87 4.53 -16.30 -13.84
N ALA A 88 4.71 -17.22 -14.78
CA ALA A 88 3.79 -18.33 -14.98
C ALA A 88 3.76 -19.17 -13.69
N GLN A 89 2.58 -19.28 -13.09
CA GLN A 89 2.25 -20.31 -12.12
C GLN A 89 1.32 -21.27 -12.89
N PRO A 90 1.83 -22.41 -13.39
CA PRO A 90 1.03 -23.34 -14.20
C PRO A 90 -0.30 -23.76 -13.55
N GLU A 91 -0.34 -23.72 -12.23
CA GLU A 91 -1.50 -24.02 -11.38
C GLU A 91 -2.48 -22.87 -11.20
N ASN A 92 -2.16 -21.65 -11.63
CA ASN A 92 -3.05 -20.49 -11.51
C ASN A 92 -4.04 -20.43 -12.70
N PRO A 93 -5.33 -20.77 -12.51
CA PRO A 93 -6.31 -20.75 -13.59
C PRO A 93 -6.68 -19.33 -14.05
N TYR A 94 -6.23 -18.30 -13.34
CA TYR A 94 -6.52 -16.88 -13.61
C TYR A 94 -5.25 -16.10 -14.01
N LEU A 95 -4.25 -16.80 -14.55
CA LEU A 95 -3.07 -16.13 -15.09
C LEU A 95 -3.47 -15.32 -16.33
N VAL A 96 -3.24 -14.01 -16.29
CA VAL A 96 -3.45 -13.11 -17.44
C VAL A 96 -2.19 -13.09 -18.30
N THR A 97 -2.31 -13.54 -19.55
CA THR A 97 -1.24 -13.49 -20.57
C THR A 97 -1.67 -12.87 -21.90
N SER A 98 -2.96 -12.52 -22.06
CA SER A 98 -3.51 -11.91 -23.27
C SER A 98 -4.81 -11.15 -22.98
N ALA A 99 -5.26 -10.32 -23.93
CA ALA A 99 -6.55 -9.62 -23.86
C ALA A 99 -7.73 -10.57 -23.64
N GLY A 100 -7.81 -11.65 -24.42
CA GLY A 100 -8.89 -12.64 -24.28
C GLY A 100 -8.89 -13.38 -22.93
N MET A 101 -7.74 -13.54 -22.26
CA MET A 101 -7.73 -14.09 -20.90
C MET A 101 -8.30 -13.11 -19.87
N ILE A 102 -8.09 -11.80 -20.06
CA ILE A 102 -8.64 -10.78 -19.17
C ILE A 102 -10.17 -10.78 -19.28
N GLU A 103 -10.70 -10.81 -20.51
CA GLU A 103 -12.14 -10.92 -20.77
C GLU A 103 -12.72 -12.18 -20.12
N LYS A 104 -12.08 -13.34 -20.33
CA LYS A 104 -12.49 -14.61 -19.71
C LYS A 104 -12.52 -14.54 -18.17
N ILE A 105 -11.57 -13.86 -17.53
CA ILE A 105 -11.59 -13.67 -16.07
C ILE A 105 -12.78 -12.81 -15.66
N PHE A 106 -13.07 -11.74 -16.39
CA PHE A 106 -14.25 -10.89 -16.16
C PHE A 106 -15.57 -11.63 -16.40
N GLU A 107 -15.60 -12.69 -17.21
CA GLU A 107 -16.78 -13.52 -17.41
C GLU A 107 -16.93 -14.61 -16.35
N CYS A 108 -15.85 -15.35 -16.09
CA CYS A 108 -15.91 -16.61 -15.33
C CYS A 108 -15.54 -16.49 -13.84
N PHE A 109 -14.91 -15.40 -13.38
CA PHE A 109 -14.49 -15.31 -11.98
C PHE A 109 -15.70 -15.20 -11.04
N PRO A 110 -15.81 -16.06 -10.00
CA PRO A 110 -17.00 -16.15 -9.17
C PRO A 110 -17.17 -14.94 -8.24
N SER A 111 -18.42 -14.53 -8.02
CA SER A 111 -18.75 -13.49 -7.03
C SER A 111 -18.64 -14.00 -5.58
N PRO A 112 -18.31 -13.13 -4.60
CA PRO A 112 -17.94 -11.73 -4.74
C PRO A 112 -16.57 -11.55 -5.40
N ARG A 113 -16.49 -10.65 -6.39
CA ARG A 113 -15.27 -10.49 -7.20
C ARG A 113 -14.42 -9.36 -6.67
N VAL A 114 -13.16 -9.67 -6.39
CA VAL A 114 -12.15 -8.68 -6.03
C VAL A 114 -10.94 -8.84 -6.92
N PHE A 115 -10.55 -7.76 -7.57
CA PHE A 115 -9.46 -7.73 -8.53
C PHE A 115 -8.31 -6.90 -7.97
N LYS A 116 -7.08 -7.34 -8.22
CA LYS A 116 -5.87 -6.54 -7.98
C LYS A 116 -5.50 -5.82 -9.28
N SER A 117 -5.12 -4.54 -9.18
CA SER A 117 -4.52 -3.81 -10.28
C SER A 117 -3.41 -2.85 -9.82
N HIS A 118 -2.47 -2.61 -10.72
CA HIS A 118 -1.45 -1.58 -10.66
C HIS A 118 -1.60 -0.58 -11.81
N LEU A 119 -2.72 -0.57 -12.53
CA LEU A 119 -2.97 0.38 -13.61
C LEU A 119 -3.23 1.80 -13.07
N PRO A 120 -2.82 2.84 -13.81
CA PRO A 120 -3.28 4.20 -13.56
C PRO A 120 -4.79 4.29 -13.80
N TYR A 121 -5.42 5.33 -13.24
CA TYR A 121 -6.89 5.48 -13.27
C TYR A 121 -7.44 5.40 -14.70
N ASP A 122 -6.78 6.01 -15.67
CA ASP A 122 -7.24 6.06 -17.07
C ASP A 122 -7.29 4.68 -17.73
N LEU A 123 -6.51 3.72 -17.26
CA LEU A 123 -6.44 2.37 -17.84
C LEU A 123 -7.20 1.31 -17.03
N VAL A 124 -7.54 1.57 -15.77
CA VAL A 124 -8.27 0.57 -14.95
C VAL A 124 -9.61 0.20 -15.61
N PRO A 125 -10.04 -1.08 -15.54
CA PRO A 125 -11.36 -1.52 -16.00
C PRO A 125 -12.49 -0.74 -15.35
N LYS A 126 -13.18 0.09 -16.14
CA LYS A 126 -14.29 0.96 -15.70
C LYS A 126 -15.38 1.19 -16.75
N GLY A 127 -15.23 0.61 -17.96
CA GLY A 127 -16.06 0.86 -19.12
C GLY A 127 -15.84 2.26 -19.72
N CYS A 128 -15.75 2.35 -21.06
CA CYS A 128 -15.68 3.63 -21.75
C CYS A 128 -17.10 4.17 -22.04
N GLY A 129 -17.44 5.36 -21.54
CA GLY A 129 -18.43 6.23 -22.16
C GLY A 129 -19.92 5.93 -21.97
N GLN A 130 -20.34 5.14 -20.97
CA GLN A 130 -21.76 4.94 -20.68
C GLN A 130 -22.20 5.65 -19.40
N ALA A 131 -23.19 6.52 -19.56
CA ALA A 131 -23.82 7.31 -18.53
C ALA A 131 -24.62 6.41 -17.56
N ALA A 132 -24.06 6.18 -16.38
CA ALA A 132 -24.71 6.12 -15.06
C ALA A 132 -23.80 5.37 -14.07
N LYS A 133 -23.05 6.11 -13.24
CA LYS A 133 -22.38 5.55 -12.05
C LYS A 133 -23.43 4.92 -11.09
N PRO A 134 -23.07 3.93 -10.24
CA PRO A 134 -21.72 3.41 -9.99
C PRO A 134 -21.52 1.98 -10.54
N LEU A 135 -20.45 1.82 -11.32
CA LEU A 135 -19.91 0.53 -11.72
C LEU A 135 -18.66 0.28 -10.85
N ALA A 136 -18.60 -0.87 -10.17
CA ALA A 136 -17.56 -1.28 -9.23
C ALA A 136 -17.24 -0.29 -8.09
N ARG A 137 -16.31 -0.69 -7.24
CA ARG A 137 -15.68 0.13 -6.19
C ARG A 137 -14.17 0.01 -6.29
N TYR A 138 -13.47 1.14 -6.24
CA TYR A 138 -12.02 1.19 -6.37
C TYR A 138 -11.38 1.65 -5.08
N ILE A 139 -10.53 0.81 -4.48
CA ILE A 139 -9.72 1.14 -3.31
C ILE A 139 -8.30 1.38 -3.80
N TYR A 140 -7.83 2.62 -3.72
CA TYR A 140 -6.48 2.98 -4.13
C TYR A 140 -5.60 3.34 -2.93
N VAL A 141 -4.43 2.71 -2.83
CA VAL A 141 -3.48 2.98 -1.73
C VAL A 141 -2.24 3.70 -2.24
N MET A 142 -2.00 4.87 -1.68
CA MET A 142 -0.79 5.68 -1.88
C MET A 142 0.22 5.40 -0.77
N ARG A 143 1.49 5.58 -1.07
CA ARG A 143 2.59 5.45 -0.11
C ARG A 143 3.70 6.43 -0.48
N ASN A 144 4.46 6.90 0.51
CA ASN A 144 5.61 7.76 0.30
C ASN A 144 6.51 7.24 -0.83
N PRO A 145 6.77 8.04 -1.88
CA PRO A 145 7.50 7.59 -3.06
C PRO A 145 8.93 7.15 -2.75
N LYS A 146 9.57 7.68 -1.69
CA LYS A 146 10.90 7.24 -1.27
C LYS A 146 10.89 5.82 -0.70
N ASP A 147 9.90 5.51 0.14
CA ASP A 147 9.72 4.15 0.67
C ASP A 147 9.30 3.16 -0.42
N VAL A 148 8.52 3.62 -1.41
CA VAL A 148 8.17 2.84 -2.61
C VAL A 148 9.44 2.48 -3.39
N ALA A 149 10.32 3.43 -3.67
CA ALA A 149 11.58 3.21 -4.39
C ALA A 149 12.44 2.13 -3.71
N VAL A 150 12.66 2.24 -2.39
CA VAL A 150 13.39 1.21 -1.63
C VAL A 150 12.68 -0.15 -1.65
N SER A 151 11.35 -0.16 -1.51
CA SER A 151 10.60 -1.42 -1.54
C SER A 151 10.60 -2.07 -2.92
N LEU A 152 10.79 -1.29 -3.98
CA LEU A 152 10.94 -1.75 -5.35
C LEU A 152 12.36 -2.28 -5.61
N PHE A 153 13.39 -1.59 -5.11
CA PHE A 153 14.79 -2.04 -5.13
C PHE A 153 14.94 -3.47 -4.61
N GLU A 154 14.44 -3.68 -3.39
CA GLU A 154 14.49 -4.96 -2.69
C GLU A 154 13.66 -6.05 -3.38
N PHE A 155 12.58 -5.65 -4.07
CA PHE A 155 11.76 -6.58 -4.83
C PHE A 155 12.49 -7.05 -6.07
N VAL A 156 13.02 -6.12 -6.88
CA VAL A 156 13.73 -6.43 -8.12
C VAL A 156 14.95 -7.29 -7.83
N ALA A 157 15.77 -6.92 -6.85
CA ALA A 157 16.98 -7.67 -6.48
C ALA A 157 16.71 -9.15 -6.15
N LYS A 158 15.56 -9.46 -5.54
CA LYS A 158 15.17 -10.84 -5.18
C LYS A 158 14.56 -11.61 -6.33
N VAL A 159 13.96 -10.90 -7.28
CA VAL A 159 13.13 -11.47 -8.36
C VAL A 159 13.91 -11.67 -9.66
N SER A 160 14.92 -10.84 -9.94
CA SER A 160 15.69 -10.87 -11.20
C SER A 160 16.77 -11.95 -11.25
N GLY A 161 17.13 -12.59 -10.14
CA GLY A 161 17.96 -13.79 -10.11
C GLY A 161 19.41 -13.69 -10.62
N ARG A 162 19.86 -12.57 -11.22
CA ARG A 162 21.26 -12.19 -11.55
C ARG A 162 21.37 -10.72 -12.04
N GLU A 163 22.56 -10.11 -11.82
CA GLU A 163 22.91 -8.68 -11.93
C GLU A 163 21.84 -7.74 -11.32
N ALA A 164 21.79 -7.72 -9.99
CA ALA A 164 20.97 -6.75 -9.28
C ALA A 164 21.47 -5.33 -9.61
N LEU A 165 20.55 -4.47 -10.06
CA LEU A 165 20.78 -3.03 -10.11
C LEU A 165 21.39 -2.60 -8.77
N SER A 166 22.39 -1.72 -8.81
CA SER A 166 22.79 -0.97 -7.64
C SER A 166 21.65 -0.04 -7.20
N TRP A 167 21.70 0.41 -5.95
CA TRP A 167 20.72 1.38 -5.45
C TRP A 167 20.70 2.64 -6.31
N ASP A 168 21.87 3.14 -6.72
CA ASP A 168 21.98 4.36 -7.51
C ASP A 168 21.34 4.20 -8.90
N GLU A 169 21.54 3.07 -9.57
CA GLU A 169 20.88 2.79 -10.86
C GLU A 169 19.36 2.75 -10.73
N LEU A 170 18.85 2.07 -9.71
CA LEU A 170 17.41 2.00 -9.47
C LEU A 170 16.83 3.36 -9.04
N PHE A 171 17.56 4.14 -8.25
CA PHE A 171 17.18 5.50 -7.90
C PHE A 171 17.01 6.35 -9.16
N GLU A 172 17.98 6.33 -10.09
CA GLU A 172 17.90 7.12 -11.33
C GLU A 172 16.75 6.64 -12.22
N LEU A 173 16.51 5.32 -12.34
CA LEU A 173 15.36 4.79 -13.07
C LEU A 173 14.03 5.25 -12.46
N PHE A 174 13.91 5.20 -11.13
CA PHE A 174 12.71 5.64 -10.42
C PHE A 174 12.50 7.16 -10.54
N TYR A 175 13.58 7.94 -10.41
CA TYR A 175 13.59 9.40 -10.58
C TYR A 175 13.10 9.80 -11.98
N GLN A 176 13.53 9.07 -13.01
CA GLN A 176 13.14 9.30 -14.41
C GLN A 176 11.78 8.68 -14.78
N GLY A 177 11.15 7.92 -13.87
CA GLY A 177 9.91 7.20 -14.15
C GLY A 177 10.07 6.01 -15.11
N LYS A 178 11.30 5.52 -15.33
CA LYS A 178 11.64 4.34 -16.15
C LYS A 178 11.45 3.04 -15.37
N VAL A 179 10.33 2.92 -14.67
CA VAL A 179 9.94 1.77 -13.86
C VAL A 179 8.58 1.23 -14.30
N TYR A 180 8.25 0.00 -13.89
CA TYR A 180 6.94 -0.59 -14.21
C TYR A 180 5.80 0.35 -13.85
N TYR A 181 4.83 0.49 -14.77
CA TYR A 181 3.66 1.39 -14.69
C TYR A 181 4.00 2.89 -14.80
N GLY A 182 5.24 3.22 -15.13
CA GLY A 182 5.69 4.58 -15.44
C GLY A 182 5.98 5.45 -14.21
N PRO A 183 5.98 6.79 -14.37
CA PRO A 183 6.27 7.72 -13.29
C PRO A 183 5.26 7.60 -12.14
N TRP A 184 5.77 7.47 -10.91
CA TRP A 184 4.94 7.38 -9.71
C TRP A 184 3.98 8.58 -9.55
N PHE A 185 4.46 9.79 -9.88
CA PHE A 185 3.68 11.03 -9.74
C PHE A 185 2.45 11.01 -10.65
N ASP A 186 2.65 10.74 -11.94
CA ASP A 186 1.55 10.64 -12.92
C ASP A 186 0.54 9.57 -12.50
N HIS A 187 1.04 8.43 -12.02
CA HIS A 187 0.21 7.34 -11.55
C HIS A 187 -0.66 7.77 -10.37
N VAL A 188 -0.06 8.32 -9.31
CA VAL A 188 -0.79 8.76 -8.11
C VAL A 188 -1.74 9.91 -8.42
N LEU A 189 -1.32 10.89 -9.21
CA LEU A 189 -2.15 12.03 -9.58
C LEU A 189 -3.33 11.61 -10.47
N SER A 190 -3.19 10.58 -11.30
CA SER A 190 -4.32 10.03 -12.06
C SER A 190 -5.44 9.56 -11.15
N TRP A 191 -5.12 8.88 -10.04
CA TRP A 191 -6.10 8.44 -9.04
C TRP A 191 -6.56 9.57 -8.13
N TRP A 192 -5.66 10.48 -7.75
CA TRP A 192 -5.96 11.58 -6.82
C TRP A 192 -7.01 12.57 -7.37
N LYS A 193 -7.06 12.76 -8.70
CA LYS A 193 -8.11 13.55 -9.36
C LYS A 193 -9.52 13.05 -9.06
N HIS A 194 -9.66 11.76 -8.73
CA HIS A 194 -10.92 11.08 -8.44
C HIS A 194 -11.14 10.83 -6.94
N LYS A 195 -10.38 11.48 -6.05
CA LYS A 195 -10.49 11.28 -4.59
C LYS A 195 -11.89 11.60 -4.02
N ASP A 196 -12.66 12.42 -4.71
CA ASP A 196 -13.99 12.87 -4.31
C ASP A 196 -15.11 12.06 -5.02
N ASP A 197 -14.74 11.13 -5.91
CA ASP A 197 -15.69 10.25 -6.57
C ASP A 197 -16.27 9.22 -5.57
N PRO A 198 -17.59 8.97 -5.56
CA PRO A 198 -18.23 8.11 -4.56
C PRO A 198 -17.84 6.62 -4.69
N ASP A 199 -17.30 6.23 -5.84
CA ASP A 199 -16.84 4.89 -6.19
C ASP A 199 -15.31 4.73 -6.03
N VAL A 200 -14.61 5.74 -5.51
CA VAL A 200 -13.16 5.71 -5.27
C VAL A 200 -12.84 6.01 -3.80
N LEU A 201 -12.13 5.09 -3.14
CA LEU A 201 -11.57 5.27 -1.80
C LEU A 201 -10.06 5.41 -1.90
N ILE A 202 -9.53 6.58 -1.53
CA ILE A 202 -8.09 6.80 -1.40
C ILE A 202 -7.65 6.52 0.03
N LEU A 203 -6.64 5.66 0.19
CA LEU A 203 -5.97 5.39 1.46
C LEU A 203 -4.48 5.75 1.36
N LYS A 204 -3.87 6.01 2.52
CA LYS A 204 -2.42 6.16 2.66
C LYS A 204 -1.87 5.00 3.48
N TYR A 205 -0.80 4.39 3.01
CA TYR A 205 -0.12 3.31 3.71
C TYR A 205 0.31 3.73 5.13
N GLU A 206 0.77 4.98 5.26
CA GLU A 206 1.21 5.59 6.50
C GLU A 206 0.08 5.67 7.52
N ASP A 207 -1.14 6.06 7.11
CA ASP A 207 -2.32 6.13 7.97
C ASP A 207 -2.80 4.75 8.43
N MET A 208 -2.51 3.70 7.66
CA MET A 208 -2.80 2.32 8.05
C MET A 208 -1.79 1.81 9.10
N LYS A 209 -0.56 2.34 9.08
CA LYS A 209 0.53 1.96 9.98
C LYS A 209 0.55 2.76 11.27
N GLU A 210 0.15 4.02 11.22
CA GLU A 210 0.20 4.98 12.33
C GLU A 210 -1.01 5.92 12.29
N VAL A 211 -1.36 6.51 13.43
CA VAL A 211 -2.32 7.61 13.45
C VAL A 211 -1.59 8.89 13.07
N SER A 212 -1.83 9.40 11.87
CA SER A 212 -1.42 10.74 11.45
C SER A 212 -2.15 11.79 12.29
N VAL A 213 -1.57 12.20 13.42
CA VAL A 213 -2.03 13.40 14.14
C VAL A 213 -1.61 14.59 13.30
N LYS A 214 -2.54 15.17 12.53
CA LYS A 214 -2.32 16.45 11.83
C LYS A 214 -1.86 17.49 12.86
N ARG A 215 -0.57 17.76 12.92
CA ARG A 215 -0.01 18.84 13.75
C ARG A 215 -0.44 20.14 13.09
N GLY A 216 -1.54 20.72 13.57
CA GLY A 216 -1.95 22.07 13.18
C GLY A 216 -0.76 23.03 13.29
N GLY A 217 -0.46 23.72 12.19
CA GLY A 217 0.71 24.58 12.07
C GLY A 217 0.77 25.63 13.19
N ARG A 218 1.66 25.44 14.16
CA ARG A 218 2.01 26.48 15.14
C ARG A 218 3.31 27.14 14.72
N LYS A 219 3.19 28.39 14.24
CA LYS A 219 4.31 29.33 14.08
C LYS A 219 5.16 29.32 15.36
N LYS A 220 6.45 28.98 15.24
CA LYS A 220 7.41 29.01 16.35
C LYS A 220 7.52 30.43 16.90
N LYS A 221 6.89 30.71 18.05
CA LYS A 221 7.33 31.80 18.95
C LYS A 221 8.19 31.18 20.05
N LYS A 222 9.49 31.52 20.06
CA LYS A 222 10.40 31.27 21.18
C LYS A 222 9.82 31.93 22.44
N LYS A 223 9.52 31.16 23.48
CA LYS A 223 9.47 31.67 24.86
C LYS A 223 9.87 30.59 25.88
N LYS A 224 10.53 31.09 26.93
CA LYS A 224 11.31 30.43 27.98
C LYS A 224 10.60 29.26 28.68
N LYS A 225 11.42 28.29 29.10
CA LYS A 225 11.13 27.25 30.11
C LYS A 225 10.34 27.83 31.29
N LYS A 226 9.16 27.28 31.54
CA LYS A 226 8.53 27.21 32.86
C LYS A 226 8.06 25.77 33.07
N ASN A 227 8.32 25.25 34.26
CA ASN A 227 7.87 23.96 34.71
C ASN A 227 6.33 23.97 34.73
N GLU A 228 5.70 23.11 33.94
CA GLU A 228 4.28 22.79 34.05
C GLU A 228 4.15 21.28 34.25
N THR A 229 3.76 20.92 35.47
CA THR A 229 3.10 19.66 35.81
C THR A 229 1.77 19.56 35.07
N GLY A 230 1.52 18.41 34.45
CA GLY A 230 0.17 17.94 34.13
C GLY A 230 -0.38 18.36 32.77
N SER A 231 -0.04 17.61 31.73
CA SER A 231 -1.01 17.29 30.70
C SER A 231 -0.75 15.85 30.24
N ILE A 232 -1.60 14.93 30.72
CA ILE A 232 -1.67 13.57 30.20
C ILE A 232 -1.99 13.72 28.70
N SER A 233 -1.07 13.29 27.84
CA SER A 233 -1.30 13.26 26.38
C SER A 233 -2.62 12.54 26.10
N LEU A 234 -3.41 12.99 25.13
CA LEU A 234 -4.63 12.30 24.70
C LEU A 234 -4.37 10.80 24.44
N VAL A 235 -3.15 10.47 23.99
CA VAL A 235 -2.66 9.10 23.82
C VAL A 235 -2.60 8.33 25.15
N CYS A 236 -2.13 8.96 26.23
CA CYS A 236 -2.12 8.38 27.57
C CYS A 236 -3.53 8.19 28.14
N TYR A 237 -4.48 9.08 27.83
CA TYR A 237 -5.89 8.93 28.23
C TYR A 237 -6.59 7.81 27.45
N LEU A 238 -6.32 7.70 26.15
CA LEU A 238 -6.82 6.60 25.31
C LEU A 238 -6.18 5.26 25.69
N LEU A 239 -4.89 5.23 26.06
CA LEU A 239 -4.21 4.07 26.64
C LEU A 239 -4.86 3.64 27.96
N TYR A 240 -5.17 4.59 28.84
CA TYR A 240 -5.85 4.32 30.10
C TYR A 240 -7.23 3.67 29.86
N ILE A 241 -8.04 4.24 28.96
CA ILE A 241 -9.35 3.67 28.60
C ILE A 241 -9.21 2.28 27.97
N PHE A 242 -8.24 2.08 27.08
CA PHE A 242 -8.02 0.79 26.41
C PHE A 242 -7.57 -0.31 27.40
N CYS A 243 -6.65 0.00 28.30
CA CYS A 243 -6.21 -0.94 29.35
C CYS A 243 -7.34 -1.25 30.33
N TYR A 244 -8.13 -0.24 30.72
CA TYR A 244 -9.29 -0.40 31.60
C TYR A 244 -10.39 -1.27 30.95
N ALA A 245 -10.69 -1.06 29.67
CA ALA A 245 -11.68 -1.83 28.93
C ALA A 245 -11.29 -3.31 28.71
N LYS A 246 -9.99 -3.62 28.68
CA LYS A 246 -9.48 -5.01 28.58
C LYS A 246 -9.24 -5.69 29.94
N GLY A 247 -9.67 -5.07 31.05
CA GLY A 247 -9.53 -5.66 32.40
C GLY A 247 -8.10 -5.71 32.94
N HIS A 248 -7.16 -5.00 32.30
CA HIS A 248 -5.78 -4.91 32.78
C HIS A 248 -5.66 -3.74 33.77
N HIS A 249 -5.80 -4.02 35.07
CA HIS A 249 -5.45 -3.08 36.14
C HIS A 249 -3.93 -2.90 36.20
N LEU A 250 -3.36 -2.00 35.41
CA LEU A 250 -1.97 -1.58 35.62
C LEU A 250 -1.92 -0.61 36.79
N ALA A 251 -1.42 -1.10 37.93
CA ALA A 251 -1.04 -0.28 39.07
C ALA A 251 -0.06 0.80 38.62
N ILE A 252 -0.37 2.05 38.94
CA ILE A 252 0.51 3.20 38.73
C ILE A 252 1.72 3.00 39.66
N ILE A 253 2.82 2.46 39.12
CA ILE A 253 4.10 2.41 39.83
C ILE A 253 4.66 3.83 39.87
N ASN A 254 4.89 4.32 41.08
CA ASN A 254 5.54 5.60 41.36
C ASN A 254 7.01 5.49 40.89
N ILE A 255 7.39 6.20 39.82
CA ILE A 255 8.70 6.03 39.17
C ILE A 255 9.74 6.93 39.84
N HIS A 256 10.69 6.33 40.57
CA HIS A 256 12.00 6.92 40.85
C HIS A 256 12.89 6.86 39.60
N HIS A 257 13.80 7.83 39.49
CA HIS A 257 14.54 8.25 38.29
C HIS A 257 15.27 7.14 37.49
N ASP A 258 15.63 6.00 38.12
CA ASP A 258 16.34 4.89 37.45
C ASP A 258 15.41 3.88 36.75
N HIS A 259 14.11 3.87 37.05
CA HIS A 259 13.11 3.07 36.33
C HIS A 259 12.54 3.76 35.07
N PHE A 260 12.98 4.98 34.79
CA PHE A 260 12.43 5.81 33.71
C PHE A 260 12.78 5.30 32.31
N VAL A 261 13.97 4.69 32.12
CA VAL A 261 14.41 4.20 30.79
C VAL A 261 13.66 2.91 30.38
N GLY A 262 13.49 1.97 31.32
CA GLY A 262 12.74 0.73 31.08
C GLY A 262 11.25 0.98 30.89
N THR A 263 10.66 1.88 31.68
CA THR A 263 9.27 2.30 31.47
C THR A 263 9.13 3.07 30.15
N CYS A 264 9.96 4.07 29.83
CA CYS A 264 9.88 4.79 28.55
C CYS A 264 9.99 3.87 27.31
N THR A 265 10.78 2.80 27.39
CA THR A 265 10.90 1.81 26.30
C THR A 265 9.63 0.97 26.17
N LEU A 266 9.06 0.51 27.28
CA LEU A 266 7.77 -0.19 27.30
C LEU A 266 6.63 0.73 26.83
N TYR A 267 6.59 1.97 27.33
CA TYR A 267 5.63 3.01 26.92
C TYR A 267 5.79 3.36 25.44
N GLY A 268 7.02 3.42 24.91
CA GLY A 268 7.29 3.63 23.50
C GLY A 268 6.75 2.48 22.64
N ALA A 269 7.04 1.24 23.00
CA ALA A 269 6.55 0.06 22.30
C ALA A 269 5.00 -0.10 22.37
N LEU A 270 4.41 0.13 23.55
CA LEU A 270 2.96 0.12 23.77
C LEU A 270 2.26 1.25 23.00
N SER A 271 2.84 2.45 22.99
CA SER A 271 2.33 3.59 22.21
C SER A 271 2.36 3.29 20.72
N PHE A 272 3.45 2.74 20.20
CA PHE A 272 3.60 2.42 18.77
C PHE A 272 2.64 1.31 18.32
N SER A 273 2.47 0.30 19.18
CA SER A 273 1.52 -0.80 18.97
C SER A 273 0.07 -0.28 18.97
N LEU A 274 -0.29 0.61 19.89
CA LEU A 274 -1.63 1.19 19.96
C LEU A 274 -1.93 2.14 18.79
N THR A 275 -0.98 2.99 18.39
CA THR A 275 -1.17 3.85 17.21
C THR A 275 -1.34 3.05 15.94
N GLY A 276 -0.59 1.95 15.79
CA GLY A 276 -0.76 1.04 14.66
C GLY A 276 -2.10 0.31 14.69
N PHE A 277 -2.55 -0.13 15.86
CA PHE A 277 -3.88 -0.73 16.01
C PHE A 277 -5.00 0.25 15.63
N ILE A 278 -4.94 1.49 16.12
CA ILE A 278 -5.97 2.50 15.85
C ILE A 278 -5.96 2.90 14.37
N GLY A 279 -4.78 3.12 13.77
CA GLY A 279 -4.64 3.44 12.35
C GLY A 279 -5.22 2.34 11.45
N LEU A 280 -4.82 1.09 11.70
CA LEU A 280 -5.30 -0.07 10.96
C LEU A 280 -6.81 -0.29 11.15
N LEU A 281 -7.32 -0.19 12.38
CA LEU A 281 -8.75 -0.30 12.65
C LEU A 281 -9.55 0.79 11.91
N GLY A 282 -9.03 2.02 11.90
CA GLY A 282 -9.62 3.14 11.17
C GLY A 282 -9.68 2.87 9.65
N ALA A 283 -8.61 2.35 9.07
CA ALA A 283 -8.58 1.98 7.65
C ALA A 283 -9.54 0.83 7.33
N ILE A 284 -9.56 -0.23 8.14
CA ILE A 284 -10.49 -1.37 7.98
C ILE A 284 -11.94 -0.89 8.05
N ARG A 285 -12.28 -0.01 9.00
CA ARG A 285 -13.62 0.58 9.08
C ARG A 285 -13.98 1.37 7.82
N LYS A 286 -13.08 2.23 7.35
CA LYS A 286 -13.27 3.00 6.10
C LYS A 286 -13.53 2.07 4.91
N ILE A 287 -12.73 1.02 4.76
CA ILE A 287 -12.90 0.02 3.69
C ILE A 287 -14.25 -0.69 3.84
N ALA A 288 -14.59 -1.18 5.03
CA ALA A 288 -15.84 -1.89 5.30
C ALA A 288 -17.07 -1.04 4.95
N THR A 289 -17.10 0.21 5.43
CA THR A 289 -18.15 1.18 5.10
C THR A 289 -18.22 1.45 3.60
N PHE A 290 -17.08 1.69 2.96
CA PHE A 290 -17.02 1.97 1.53
C PHE A 290 -17.55 0.84 0.66
N ILE A 291 -17.25 -0.42 1.03
CA ILE A 291 -17.78 -1.59 0.31
C ILE A 291 -19.20 -2.00 0.74
N GLY A 292 -19.81 -1.25 1.67
CA GLY A 292 -21.17 -1.50 2.17
C GLY A 292 -21.29 -2.73 3.07
N LYS A 293 -20.23 -3.08 3.81
CA LYS A 293 -20.22 -4.16 4.80
C LYS A 293 -20.24 -3.58 6.22
N GLU A 294 -21.29 -3.91 6.96
CA GLU A 294 -21.35 -3.66 8.40
C GLU A 294 -20.76 -4.87 9.15
N LEU A 295 -19.77 -4.61 10.00
CA LEU A 295 -19.10 -5.65 10.78
C LEU A 295 -19.12 -5.28 12.27
N PRO A 296 -19.43 -6.24 13.17
CA PRO A 296 -19.30 -6.02 14.60
C PRO A 296 -17.87 -5.64 14.99
N LEU A 297 -17.72 -4.86 16.06
CA LEU A 297 -16.41 -4.43 16.55
C LEU A 297 -15.45 -5.61 16.74
N GLU A 298 -15.92 -6.71 17.32
CA GLU A 298 -15.13 -7.93 17.52
C GLU A 298 -14.56 -8.48 16.20
N THR A 299 -15.35 -8.46 15.12
CA THR A 299 -14.87 -8.92 13.81
C THR A 299 -13.84 -7.95 13.24
N LEU A 300 -14.03 -6.63 13.41
CA LEU A 300 -13.04 -5.63 13.00
C LEU A 300 -11.72 -5.81 13.76
N GLU A 301 -11.77 -6.01 15.08
CA GLU A 301 -10.58 -6.25 15.90
C GLU A 301 -9.87 -7.55 15.55
N ARG A 302 -10.63 -8.60 15.21
CA ARG A 302 -10.09 -9.85 14.68
C ARG A 302 -9.33 -9.63 13.38
N ILE A 303 -9.90 -8.88 12.44
CA ILE A 303 -9.23 -8.54 11.16
C ILE A 303 -7.96 -7.72 11.44
N VAL A 304 -7.99 -6.73 12.34
CA VAL A 304 -6.79 -5.95 12.73
C VAL A 304 -5.67 -6.88 13.23
N SER A 305 -6.00 -7.84 14.08
CA SER A 305 -5.04 -8.80 14.62
C SER A 305 -4.44 -9.69 13.52
N GLN A 306 -5.30 -10.28 12.69
CA GLN A 306 -4.94 -11.21 11.62
C GLN A 306 -4.16 -10.52 10.48
N THR A 307 -4.45 -9.25 10.20
CA THR A 307 -3.78 -8.46 9.16
C THR A 307 -2.68 -7.57 9.72
N SER A 308 -2.30 -7.73 10.98
CA SER A 308 -1.10 -7.06 11.50
C SER A 308 0.14 -7.52 10.72
N PHE A 309 1.14 -6.63 10.59
CA PHE A 309 2.36 -6.95 9.85
C PHE A 309 3.02 -8.25 10.33
N ASN A 310 3.10 -8.44 11.64
CA ASN A 310 3.67 -9.64 12.25
C ASN A 310 2.86 -10.92 11.96
N ALA A 311 1.53 -10.82 11.91
CA ALA A 311 0.67 -11.95 11.57
C ALA A 311 0.85 -12.35 10.10
N MET A 312 0.73 -11.38 9.18
CA MET A 312 0.87 -11.66 7.76
C MET A 312 2.30 -12.08 7.36
N GLN A 313 3.34 -11.60 8.05
CA GLN A 313 4.72 -12.04 7.78
C GLN A 313 4.89 -13.54 8.06
N LYS A 314 4.25 -14.05 9.10
CA LYS A 314 4.26 -15.48 9.48
C LYS A 314 3.37 -16.33 8.57
N GLU A 315 2.36 -15.73 7.96
CA GLU A 315 1.41 -16.41 7.09
C GLU A 315 2.01 -16.68 5.69
N GLY A 316 2.11 -17.95 5.31
CA GLY A 316 2.77 -18.38 4.08
C GLY A 316 2.12 -17.90 2.76
N ASN A 317 0.82 -17.59 2.77
CA ASN A 317 0.06 -17.31 1.55
C ASN A 317 0.04 -15.83 1.17
N SER A 318 0.01 -14.95 2.16
CA SER A 318 0.14 -13.51 1.95
C SER A 318 1.60 -13.08 1.76
N ASN A 319 2.59 -13.88 2.19
CA ASN A 319 4.01 -13.58 2.01
C ASN A 319 4.65 -14.17 0.74
N PHE A 320 3.85 -14.74 -0.18
CA PHE A 320 4.27 -15.34 -1.45
C PHE A 320 5.29 -16.50 -1.31
N SER A 321 5.32 -17.19 -0.17
CA SER A 321 6.24 -18.31 0.05
C SER A 321 6.03 -19.51 -0.88
N PHE A 322 4.88 -19.58 -1.55
CA PHE A 322 4.60 -20.60 -2.56
C PHE A 322 5.43 -20.41 -3.84
N ILE A 323 5.95 -19.20 -4.13
CA ILE A 323 6.88 -18.98 -5.24
C ILE A 323 8.32 -19.11 -4.72
N ARG A 324 9.10 -20.02 -5.32
CA ARG A 324 10.51 -20.22 -4.96
C ARG A 324 11.29 -18.90 -5.08
N GLY A 325 11.94 -18.47 -3.98
CA GLY A 325 12.69 -17.21 -3.90
C GLY A 325 11.88 -15.98 -3.47
N PHE A 326 10.56 -16.10 -3.32
CA PHE A 326 9.66 -14.96 -3.03
C PHE A 326 9.17 -14.93 -1.57
N LYS A 327 9.65 -15.84 -0.71
CA LYS A 327 9.31 -15.84 0.72
C LYS A 327 9.66 -14.49 1.35
N GLY A 328 8.65 -13.79 1.89
CA GLY A 328 8.82 -12.49 2.55
C GLY A 328 9.08 -11.33 1.58
N LEU A 329 8.85 -11.52 0.28
CA LEU A 329 9.08 -10.52 -0.76
C LEU A 329 8.11 -9.33 -0.66
N CYS A 330 6.84 -9.59 -0.37
CA CYS A 330 5.80 -8.55 -0.26
C CYS A 330 5.63 -8.02 1.16
N ILE A 331 6.12 -8.73 2.18
CA ILE A 331 5.99 -8.41 3.60
C ILE A 331 7.40 -8.40 4.22
N ARG A 332 8.17 -7.35 3.92
CA ARG A 332 9.61 -7.23 4.24
C ARG A 332 9.86 -6.63 5.62
N LYS A 333 9.75 -5.30 5.74
CA LYS A 333 9.86 -4.55 7.01
C LYS A 333 8.53 -3.93 7.45
N GLY A 334 7.70 -3.51 6.50
CA GLY A 334 6.41 -2.89 6.79
C GLY A 334 6.52 -1.61 7.61
N GLU A 335 7.60 -0.87 7.43
CA GLU A 335 7.93 0.36 8.15
C GLU A 335 7.73 1.57 7.24
N VAL A 336 7.49 2.72 7.88
CA VAL A 336 7.48 4.05 7.25
C VAL A 336 8.83 4.71 7.54
N GLY A 337 9.46 5.28 6.52
CA GLY A 337 10.73 5.99 6.65
C GLY A 337 11.98 5.12 6.50
N ASN A 338 11.86 3.87 6.03
CA ASN A 338 13.02 3.02 5.77
C ASN A 338 13.91 3.56 4.65
N TRP A 339 13.37 4.45 3.81
CA TRP A 339 14.14 5.17 2.80
C TRP A 339 15.37 5.93 3.32
N LYS A 340 15.36 6.34 4.59
CA LYS A 340 16.49 7.06 5.22
C LYS A 340 17.77 6.23 5.29
N ASP A 341 17.66 4.90 5.24
CA ASP A 341 18.81 4.00 5.27
C ASP A 341 19.48 3.85 3.88
N TYR A 342 18.81 4.30 2.81
CA TYR A 342 19.23 4.07 1.42
C TYR A 342 19.59 5.38 0.71
N PHE A 343 18.79 6.43 0.90
CA PHE A 343 18.99 7.70 0.21
C PHE A 343 20.23 8.42 0.76
N THR A 344 21.15 8.81 -0.12
CA THR A 344 22.14 9.83 0.21
C THR A 344 21.47 11.19 0.43
N GLU A 345 22.15 12.12 1.10
CA GLU A 345 21.61 13.48 1.26
C GLU A 345 21.28 14.14 -0.08
N ASP A 346 22.13 13.96 -1.09
CA ASP A 346 21.95 14.56 -2.41
C ASP A 346 20.79 13.92 -3.17
N GLN A 347 20.66 12.59 -3.11
CA GLN A 347 19.49 11.89 -3.65
C GLN A 347 18.20 12.37 -2.97
N SER A 348 18.20 12.51 -1.63
CA SER A 348 17.04 13.01 -0.90
C SER A 348 16.69 14.43 -1.34
N LYS A 349 17.65 15.36 -1.39
CA LYS A 349 17.42 16.76 -1.80
C LYS A 349 16.89 16.86 -3.24
N ARG A 350 17.47 16.10 -4.17
CA ARG A 350 17.01 16.01 -5.57
C ARG A 350 15.57 15.51 -5.64
N PHE A 351 15.26 14.45 -4.90
CA PHE A 351 13.93 13.84 -4.92
C PHE A 351 12.89 14.68 -4.19
N ASP A 352 13.25 15.36 -3.10
CA ASP A 352 12.38 16.32 -2.40
C ASP A 352 11.99 17.49 -3.30
N SER A 353 12.94 17.97 -4.11
CA SER A 353 12.67 19.02 -5.10
C SER A 353 11.71 18.53 -6.18
N LEU A 354 11.90 17.29 -6.65
CA LEU A 354 11.02 16.66 -7.63
C LEU A 354 9.60 16.43 -7.06
N ILE A 355 9.47 15.97 -5.81
CA ILE A 355 8.17 15.78 -5.14
C ILE A 355 7.41 17.11 -5.10
N LYS A 356 8.07 18.19 -4.67
CA LYS A 356 7.46 19.52 -4.61
C LYS A 356 7.04 20.02 -5.99
N GLU A 357 7.89 19.87 -6.99
CA GLU A 357 7.58 20.26 -8.37
C GLU A 357 6.38 19.49 -8.91
N LYS A 358 6.42 18.16 -8.83
CA LYS A 358 5.42 17.28 -9.47
C LYS A 358 4.08 17.26 -8.75
N LEU A 359 4.05 17.49 -7.44
CA LEU A 359 2.82 17.55 -6.65
C LEU A 359 2.26 18.96 -6.50
N ALA A 360 2.94 20.01 -7.00
CA ALA A 360 2.48 21.39 -6.89
C ALA A 360 1.05 21.59 -7.43
N GLY A 361 0.21 22.23 -6.63
CA GLY A 361 -1.20 22.49 -6.93
C GLY A 361 -2.15 21.30 -6.72
N SER A 362 -1.66 20.13 -6.29
CA SER A 362 -2.49 18.94 -6.08
C SER A 362 -3.09 18.86 -4.67
N GLY A 363 -2.55 19.59 -3.69
CA GLY A 363 -2.87 19.41 -2.27
C GLY A 363 -2.12 18.25 -1.61
N LEU A 364 -1.17 17.61 -2.30
CA LEU A 364 -0.28 16.55 -1.79
C LEU A 364 1.16 17.04 -1.54
N GLU A 365 1.44 18.33 -1.69
CA GLU A 365 2.79 18.91 -1.69
C GLU A 365 3.53 18.70 -0.37
N ASP A 366 2.79 18.73 0.75
CA ASP A 366 3.30 18.59 2.11
C ASP A 366 2.99 17.20 2.71
N GLU A 367 2.52 16.26 1.89
CA GLU A 367 2.07 14.95 2.36
C GLU A 367 3.18 13.88 2.43
N PHE A 368 4.35 14.12 1.82
CA PHE A 368 5.42 13.12 1.67
C PHE A 368 6.81 13.58 2.07
#